data_AF-R7LEF9-F1
#
_entry.id   AF-R7LEF9-F1
#
_cell.length_a   1.000
_cell.length_b   1.000
_cell.length_c   1.000
_cell.angle_alpha   90.00
_cell.angle_beta   90.00
_cell.angle_gamma   90.00
#
_symmetry.space_group_name_H-M   'P 1'
#
loop_
_entity.id
_entity.type
_entity.pdbx_description
1 polymer ?
#
loop_
_entity_poly.entity_id
_entity_poly.type
_entity_poly.pdbx_seq_one_letter_code
_entity_poly.pdbx_strand_id
1 'polypeptide(L)' 'MGVVHAIAISRTTRRIVKLNITLALGVKLAVILTGALGLTGLWAAVLADTGVALWCVANTYFIQKRS' A
#
# COMPACT_ATOMS: atom_id res chain seq x y z
N MET A 1 13.10 18.59 -20.77
CA MET A 1 12.19 18.27 -19.64
C MET A 1 12.84 18.79 -18.36
N GLY A 2 12.32 19.87 -17.77
CA GLY A 2 13.00 20.60 -16.69
C GLY A 2 12.73 20.03 -15.28
N VAL A 3 13.63 20.33 -14.34
CA VAL A 3 13.56 19.93 -12.91
C VAL A 3 12.20 20.25 -12.27
N VAL A 4 11.55 21.33 -12.72
CA VAL A 4 10.22 21.76 -12.26
C VAL A 4 9.13 20.70 -12.52
N HIS A 5 9.19 19.99 -13.64
CA HIS A 5 8.24 18.92 -13.99
C HIS A 5 8.44 17.68 -13.10
N ALA A 6 9.69 17.30 -12.85
CA ALA A 6 10.02 16.18 -11.96
C ALA A 6 9.53 16.44 -10.52
N ILE A 7 9.65 17.68 -10.05
CA ILE A 7 9.14 18.09 -8.73
C ILE A 7 7.61 18.00 -8.69
N ALA A 8 6.90 18.44 -9.74
CA ALA A 8 5.44 18.35 -9.80
C ALA A 8 4.95 16.88 -9.73
N ILE A 9 5.59 15.98 -10.47
CA ILE A 9 5.28 14.54 -10.47
C ILE A 9 5.55 13.94 -9.07
N SER A 10 6.71 14.24 -8.48
CA SER A 10 7.10 13.69 -7.18
C SER A 10 6.12 14.03 -6.04
N ARG A 11 5.47 15.20 -6.07
CA ARG A 11 4.48 15.61 -5.05
C ARG A 11 3.24 14.73 -5.09
N THR A 12 2.77 14.40 -6.30
CA THR A 12 1.61 13.54 -6.51
C THR A 12 1.94 12.10 -6.10
N THR A 13 3.11 11.59 -6.51
CA THR A 13 3.61 10.27 -6.10
C THR A 13 3.69 10.14 -4.57
N ARG A 14 4.15 11.19 -3.88
CA ARG A 14 4.29 11.16 -2.42
C ARG A 14 2.95 10.99 -1.68
N ARG A 15 1.84 11.53 -2.21
CA ARG A 15 0.51 11.31 -1.60
C ARG A 15 0.06 9.85 -1.73
N ILE A 16 0.33 9.24 -2.87
CA ILE A 16 -0.02 7.84 -3.17
C ILE A 16 0.79 6.89 -2.28
N VAL A 17 2.09 7.15 -2.16
CA VAL A 17 2.98 6.40 -1.26
C VAL A 17 2.49 6.47 0.19
N LYS A 18 2.06 7.65 0.67
CA LYS A 18 1.49 7.77 2.02
C LYS A 18 0.26 6.89 2.20
N LEU A 19 -0.67 6.87 1.23
CA LEU A 19 -1.87 6.04 1.29
C LEU A 19 -1.53 4.55 1.32
N ASN A 20 -0.61 4.10 0.47
CA ASN A 20 -0.14 2.71 0.43
C ASN A 20 0.50 2.30 1.77
N ILE A 21 1.34 3.16 2.36
CA ILE A 21 1.92 2.92 3.68
C ILE A 21 0.84 2.82 4.76
N THR A 22 -0.17 3.69 4.72
CA THR A 22 -1.30 3.63 5.66
C THR A 22 -2.07 2.31 5.54
N LEU A 23 -2.32 1.83 4.31
CA LEU A 23 -2.97 0.53 4.07
C LEU A 23 -2.11 -0.64 4.57
N ALA A 24 -0.81 -0.65 4.25
CA ALA A 24 0.14 -1.66 4.72
C ALA A 24 0.18 -1.74 6.25
N LEU A 25 0.25 -0.60 6.93
CA LEU A 25 0.26 -0.55 8.38
C LEU A 25 -1.09 -0.95 8.98
N GLY A 26 -2.20 -0.54 8.37
CA GLY A 26 -3.55 -0.90 8.82
C GLY A 26 -3.78 -2.41 8.83
N VAL A 27 -3.38 -3.09 7.75
CA VAL A 27 -3.53 -4.56 7.67
C VAL A 27 -2.57 -5.27 8.61
N LYS A 28 -1.32 -4.80 8.75
CA LYS A 28 -0.39 -5.35 9.73
C LYS A 28 -0.96 -5.31 11.15
N LEU A 29 -1.57 -4.19 11.54
CA LEU A 29 -2.25 -4.05 12.82
C LEU A 29 -3.47 -4.97 12.92
N ALA A 30 -4.28 -5.06 11.86
CA ALA A 30 -5.44 -5.95 11.84
C ALA A 30 -5.05 -7.42 12.05
N VAL A 31 -3.99 -7.89 11.37
CA VAL A 31 -3.45 -9.25 11.50
C VAL A 31 -2.90 -9.50 12.90
N ILE A 32 -2.18 -8.54 13.49
CA ILE A 32 -1.68 -8.67 14.86
C ILE A 32 -2.83 -8.77 15.87
N LEU A 33 -3.87 -7.94 15.73
CA LEU A 33 -5.04 -7.95 16.61
C LEU A 33 -5.83 -9.24 16.48
N THR A 34 -6.13 -9.67 15.25
CA THR A 34 -6.84 -10.93 15.02
C THR A 34 -6.02 -12.15 15.42
N GLY A 35 -4.69 -12.07 15.28
CA GLY A 35 -3.76 -13.13 15.68
C GLY A 35 -3.66 -13.27 17.20
N ALA A 36 -3.63 -12.14 17.92
CA ALA A 36 -3.69 -12.11 19.38
C ALA A 36 -5.02 -12.68 19.93
N LEU A 37 -6.11 -12.54 19.18
CA LEU A 37 -7.42 -13.12 19.51
C LEU A 37 -7.55 -14.61 19.11
N GLY A 38 -6.55 -15.20 18.45
CA GLY A 38 -6.56 -16.61 18.03
C GLY A 38 -7.53 -16.94 16.88
N LEU A 39 -8.11 -15.92 16.24
CA LEU A 39 -9.13 -16.07 15.20
C LEU A 39 -8.56 -16.15 13.78
N THR A 40 -7.27 -15.86 13.59
CA THR A 40 -6.62 -15.84 12.27
C THR A 40 -5.85 -17.12 12.03
N GLY A 41 -6.30 -17.90 11.05
CA GLY A 41 -5.50 -18.97 10.47
C GLY A 41 -4.33 -18.39 9.66
N LEU A 42 -3.20 -19.10 9.60
CA LEU A 42 -2.01 -18.73 8.83
C LEU A 42 -2.35 -18.33 7.38
N TRP A 43 -3.28 -19.04 6.75
CA TRP A 43 -3.76 -18.76 5.39
C TRP A 43 -4.39 -17.36 5.24
N ALA A 44 -5.18 -16.91 6.22
CA ALA A 44 -5.81 -15.59 6.17
C ALA A 44 -4.77 -14.48 6.36
N ALA A 45 -3.78 -14.69 7.23
CA ALA A 45 -2.68 -13.75 7.42
C ALA A 45 -1.83 -13.58 6.14
N VAL A 46 -1.49 -14.70 5.48
CA VAL A 46 -0.70 -14.67 4.23
C VAL A 46 -1.46 -13.97 3.10
N LEU A 47 -2.77 -14.23 2.95
CA LEU A 47 -3.61 -13.53 1.97
C LEU A 47 -3.72 -12.04 2.26
N ALA A 48 -3.80 -11.65 3.52
CA ALA A 48 -3.86 -10.24 3.91
C ALA A 48 -2.55 -9.51 3.53
N ASP A 49 -1.39 -10.07 3.84
CA ASP A 49 -0.10 -9.46 3.51
C ASP A 49 0.16 -9.40 1.99
N THR A 50 -0.12 -10.49 1.27
CA THR A 50 0.06 -10.55 -0.19
C THR A 50 -0.95 -9.68 -0.94
N GLY A 51 -2.21 -9.66 -0.51
CA GLY A 51 -3.25 -8.81 -1.09
C GLY A 51 -2.95 -7.32 -0.94
N VAL A 52 -2.43 -6.91 0.20
CA VAL A 52 -2.01 -5.51 0.43
C VAL A 52 -0.80 -5.12 -0.41
N ALA A 53 0.17 -6.02 -0.54
CA ALA A 53 1.31 -5.81 -1.44
C ALA A 53 0.83 -5.63 -2.89
N LEU A 54 -0.08 -6.49 -3.36
CA LEU A 54 -0.66 -6.41 -4.69
C LEU A 54 -1.43 -5.09 -4.90
N TRP A 55 -2.23 -4.69 -3.91
CA TRP A 55 -2.98 -3.43 -3.94
C TRP A 55 -2.05 -2.23 -4.03
N CYS A 56 -0.97 -2.21 -3.24
CA CYS A 56 0.01 -1.13 -3.24
C CYS A 56 0.71 -1.00 -4.61
N VAL A 57 1.10 -2.12 -5.20
CA VAL A 57 1.73 -2.15 -6.53
C VAL A 57 0.75 -1.71 -7.61
N ALA A 58 -0.47 -2.25 -7.61
CA ALA A 58 -1.51 -1.89 -8.57
C ALA A 58 -1.85 -0.39 -8.52
N ASN A 59 -2.07 0.16 -7.33
CA ASN A 59 -2.37 1.59 -7.13
C ASN A 59 -1.25 2.50 -7.67
N THR A 60 0.00 2.09 -7.47
CA THR A 60 1.16 2.84 -7.98
C THR A 60 1.23 2.78 -9.51
N TYR A 61 1.03 1.60 -10.10
CA TYR A 61 1.11 1.40 -11.54
C TYR A 61 -0.01 2.11 -12.31
N PHE A 62 -1.26 2.04 -11.83
CA PHE A 62 -2.40 2.70 -12.46
C PHE A 62 -2.29 4.22 -12.46
N ILE A 63 -1.77 4.81 -11.38
CA ILE A 63 -1.63 6.26 -11.31
C ILE A 63 -0.45 6.76 -12.16
N GLN A 64 0.63 5.98 -12.26
CA GLN A 64 1.75 6.32 -13.14
C GLN A 64 1.32 6.33 -14.63
N LYS A 65 0.40 5.45 -15.04
CA LYS A 65 -0.14 5.39 -16.42
C LYS A 65 -1.06 6.57 -16.76
N ARG A 66 -1.51 7.35 -15.77
CA ARG A 66 -2.45 8.47 -15.97
C ARG A 66 -1.76 9.83 -16.08
N SER A 67 -0.43 9.86 -15.98
CA SER A 67 0.44 11.04 -16.17
C SER A 67 1.31 10.87 -17.41
#